data_AF-G3D6L1-F1
#
_entry.id   AF-G3D6L1-F1
#
_cell.length_a   1.000
_cell.length_b   1.000
_cell.length_c   1.000
_cell.angle_alpha   90.00
_cell.angle_beta   90.00
_cell.angle_gamma   90.00
#
_symmetry.space_group_name_H-M   'P 1'
#
loop_
_entity.id
_entity.type
_entity.pdbx_description
1 polymer ?
#
loop_
_entity_poly.entity_id
_entity_poly.type
_entity_poly.pdbx_seq_one_letter_code
_entity_poly.pdbx_strand_id
1 'polypeptide(L)'
;GGEIMSGIIDKKAVGATQGGLVHIIANDFGYSRVTLFIDDIQKIITKFLMNIHVFSMGIGDTVADSDTLKYVKQAIEKSKDSVDEIIRKAQNNMLDRLPGMTMKESFESQVNYVLNKARDVSGTSTQKSLNKCNNMKAMVLSGSKGSFINISQVTACVGQQNVEGKRIPFGFAYRTLPHFPKEDYSGKSRGFVENSYLSGLSPEEFFFHAMGGREGLIDTAIKTAETGYIQRRLVKAMEDATVRLDGSVRGATGNVYQYLYGEDGFDATFLEMQKVNTTNFKETHFVDMFSTESTYAVKKDVVSDQIYKLLCSDIELQKILYDEYDWLVRHVFDSYNPEDESQNVVNRLYRNALAFPCNLQRIIHNAINMFYSPVGDVSPYFILEATKDLGGTNELLNVLIRTHLSVKNILTVYKLDLNGFNWVVEAIKDKIMSSRVAHNEMVGTLAAQSVGEPATQMT
;
A
#
# COMPACT_ATOMS: atom_id res chain seq x y z
N GLY A 1 13.51 12.48 -20.48
CA GLY A 1 12.21 12.26 -19.82
C GLY A 1 12.33 12.66 -18.37
N GLY A 2 11.71 13.76 -17.97
CA GLY A 2 11.74 14.29 -16.60
C GLY A 2 10.72 15.41 -16.41
N GLU A 3 9.64 15.36 -17.20
CA GLU A 3 8.63 16.40 -17.29
C GLU A 3 7.30 15.86 -16.77
N ILE A 4 6.58 16.69 -16.02
CA ILE A 4 5.26 16.33 -15.49
C ILE A 4 4.24 16.61 -16.59
N MET A 5 3.68 15.56 -17.17
CA MET A 5 2.69 15.68 -18.25
C MET A 5 1.29 16.03 -17.71
N SER A 6 0.88 15.39 -16.60
CA SER A 6 -0.42 15.58 -15.98
C SER A 6 -0.42 15.10 -14.53
N GLY A 7 -1.43 15.51 -13.77
CA GLY A 7 -1.62 15.13 -12.37
C GLY A 7 -1.16 16.19 -11.38
N ILE A 8 -1.58 16.02 -10.12
CA ILE A 8 -1.20 16.87 -8.99
C ILE A 8 -0.19 16.10 -8.14
N ILE A 9 0.90 16.77 -7.76
CA ILE A 9 1.88 16.20 -6.84
C ILE A 9 1.34 16.27 -5.42
N ASP A 10 1.07 15.11 -4.82
CA ASP A 10 0.62 14.96 -3.43
C ASP A 10 1.59 14.07 -2.64
N LYS A 11 1.23 13.75 -1.38
CA LYS A 11 1.99 12.80 -0.54
C LYS A 11 2.23 11.44 -1.21
N LYS A 12 1.36 10.97 -2.11
CA LYS A 12 1.56 9.68 -2.78
C LYS A 12 2.65 9.75 -3.84
N ALA A 13 2.84 10.92 -4.45
CA ALA A 13 3.87 11.13 -5.47
C ALA A 13 5.25 11.43 -4.86
N VAL A 14 5.35 12.34 -3.88
CA VAL A 14 6.64 12.80 -3.31
C VAL A 14 6.92 12.36 -1.87
N GLY A 15 5.95 11.76 -1.20
CA GLY A 15 6.14 11.27 0.17
C GLY A 15 6.94 9.96 0.23
N ALA A 16 7.04 9.41 1.44
CA ALA A 16 7.65 8.11 1.72
C ALA A 16 6.70 6.95 1.30
N THR A 17 6.31 6.93 0.03
CA THR A 17 5.47 5.91 -0.57
C THR A 17 6.29 5.01 -1.49
N GLN A 18 5.94 3.74 -1.50
CA GLN A 18 6.54 2.81 -2.43
C GLN A 18 6.21 3.19 -3.87
N GLY A 19 7.24 3.23 -4.72
CA GLY A 19 7.12 3.67 -6.11
C GLY A 19 6.89 5.18 -6.27
N GLY A 20 7.04 5.96 -5.20
CA GLY A 20 7.06 7.43 -5.27
C GLY A 20 8.29 7.96 -6.02
N LEU A 21 8.25 9.23 -6.38
CA LEU A 21 9.29 9.90 -7.17
C LEU A 21 10.65 9.86 -6.47
N VAL A 22 10.69 10.08 -5.16
CA VAL A 22 11.92 10.03 -4.35
C VAL A 22 12.52 8.62 -4.37
N HIS A 23 11.68 7.58 -4.25
CA HIS A 23 12.11 6.19 -4.30
C HIS A 23 12.70 5.82 -5.67
N ILE A 24 12.03 6.23 -6.76
CA ILE A 24 12.51 6.00 -8.13
C ILE A 24 13.86 6.69 -8.36
N ILE A 25 14.00 7.95 -7.93
CA ILE A 25 15.26 8.69 -8.09
C ILE A 25 16.39 8.03 -7.29
N ALA A 26 16.11 7.57 -6.07
CA ALA A 26 17.07 6.87 -5.23
C ALA A 26 17.60 5.61 -5.91
N ASN A 27 16.70 4.79 -6.44
CA ASN A 27 17.09 3.52 -7.06
C ASN A 27 17.77 3.72 -8.40
N ASP A 28 17.32 4.65 -9.25
CA ASP A 28 17.84 4.79 -10.62
C ASP A 28 19.07 5.71 -10.72
N PHE A 29 19.13 6.78 -9.93
CA PHE A 29 20.19 7.81 -10.01
C PHE A 29 21.04 7.92 -8.74
N GLY A 30 20.71 7.18 -7.69
CA GLY A 30 21.46 7.15 -6.43
C GLY A 30 21.10 8.28 -5.46
N TYR A 31 21.64 8.16 -4.25
CA TYR A 31 21.34 9.05 -3.12
C TYR A 31 21.76 10.51 -3.35
N SER A 32 22.89 10.76 -4.02
CA SER A 32 23.38 12.12 -4.28
C SER A 32 22.38 12.92 -5.13
N ARG A 33 21.69 12.27 -6.07
CA ARG A 33 20.69 12.93 -6.90
C ARG A 33 19.42 13.24 -6.09
N VAL A 34 19.03 12.35 -5.17
CA VAL A 34 17.91 12.58 -4.25
C VAL A 34 18.15 13.80 -3.38
N THR A 35 19.35 13.96 -2.81
CA THR A 35 19.69 15.13 -1.99
C THR A 35 19.52 16.43 -2.77
N LEU A 36 20.08 16.51 -3.98
CA LEU A 36 19.94 17.68 -4.84
C LEU A 36 18.47 17.95 -5.20
N PHE A 37 17.72 16.89 -5.51
CA PHE A 37 16.30 17.00 -5.83
C PHE A 37 15.46 17.57 -4.68
N ILE A 38 15.69 17.09 -3.46
CA ILE A 38 15.01 17.60 -2.25
C ILE A 38 15.37 19.07 -2.02
N ASP A 39 16.65 19.42 -2.11
CA ASP A 39 17.13 20.80 -1.96
C ASP A 39 16.50 21.74 -2.99
N ASP A 40 16.48 21.36 -4.26
CA ASP A 40 15.95 22.18 -5.34
C ASP A 40 14.43 22.39 -5.18
N ILE A 41 13.67 21.33 -4.88
CA ILE A 41 12.24 21.43 -4.61
C ILE A 41 11.97 22.33 -3.41
N GLN A 42 12.66 22.12 -2.29
CA GLN A 42 12.44 22.92 -1.09
C GLN A 42 12.73 24.39 -1.37
N LYS A 43 13.85 24.73 -2.05
CA LYS A 43 14.18 26.11 -2.41
C LYS A 43 13.11 26.75 -3.30
N ILE A 44 12.65 26.04 -4.33
CA ILE A 44 11.62 26.54 -5.25
C ILE A 44 10.30 26.77 -4.53
N ILE A 45 9.82 25.77 -3.79
CA ILE A 45 8.53 25.83 -3.09
C ILE A 45 8.56 26.85 -1.97
N THR A 46 9.62 26.91 -1.16
CA THR A 46 9.75 27.93 -0.12
C THR A 46 9.78 29.34 -0.72
N LYS A 47 10.50 29.56 -1.83
CA LYS A 47 10.52 30.86 -2.50
C LYS A 47 9.15 31.22 -3.10
N PHE A 48 8.43 30.24 -3.66
CA PHE A 48 7.07 30.41 -4.14
C PHE A 48 6.10 30.79 -3.01
N LEU A 49 6.18 30.09 -1.87
CA LEU A 49 5.34 30.35 -0.71
C LEU A 49 5.64 31.70 -0.05
N MET A 50 6.91 32.12 -0.03
CA MET A 50 7.30 33.40 0.57
C MET A 50 6.94 34.60 -0.31
N ASN A 51 7.09 34.49 -1.63
CA ASN A 51 7.01 35.66 -2.53
C ASN A 51 5.72 35.75 -3.34
N ILE A 52 5.05 34.63 -3.63
CA ILE A 52 3.90 34.59 -4.55
C ILE A 52 2.63 34.19 -3.82
N HIS A 53 2.67 33.09 -3.05
CA HIS A 53 1.48 32.51 -2.46
C HIS A 53 1.62 32.29 -0.95
N VAL A 54 0.94 33.10 -0.15
CA VAL A 54 0.86 32.89 1.30
C VAL A 54 -0.21 31.85 1.62
N PHE A 55 0.14 30.82 2.40
CA PHE A 55 -0.80 29.84 2.91
C PHE A 55 -1.08 30.11 4.39
N SER A 56 -2.36 30.18 4.77
CA SER A 56 -2.79 30.41 6.15
C SER A 56 -4.09 29.65 6.41
N MET A 57 -4.37 29.34 7.68
CA MET A 57 -5.63 28.72 8.11
C MET A 57 -6.20 29.54 9.26
N GLY A 58 -7.49 29.85 9.19
CA GLY A 58 -8.22 30.56 10.24
C GLY A 58 -9.44 29.79 10.72
N ILE A 59 -10.18 30.38 11.66
CA ILE A 59 -11.46 29.83 12.13
C ILE A 59 -12.48 29.72 10.99
N GLY A 60 -12.43 30.62 10.01
CA GLY A 60 -13.31 30.60 8.83
C GLY A 60 -13.19 29.33 8.00
N ASP A 61 -12.01 28.66 7.99
CA ASP A 61 -11.83 27.39 7.30
C ASP A 61 -12.54 26.22 8.01
N THR A 62 -12.98 26.41 9.25
CA THR A 62 -13.66 25.38 10.04
C THR A 62 -15.19 25.52 10.01
N VAL A 63 -15.70 26.63 9.47
CA VAL A 63 -17.14 26.91 9.41
C VAL A 63 -17.75 26.25 8.18
N ALA A 64 -18.76 25.41 8.38
CA ALA A 64 -19.56 24.80 7.32
C ALA A 64 -20.77 25.66 6.95
N ASP A 65 -21.32 25.42 5.77
CA ASP A 65 -22.55 26.08 5.30
C ASP A 65 -23.72 25.81 6.23
N SER A 66 -24.61 26.80 6.38
CA SER A 66 -25.78 26.70 7.27
C SER A 66 -26.69 25.52 6.93
N ASP A 67 -26.85 25.20 5.65
CA ASP A 67 -27.68 24.08 5.21
C ASP A 67 -27.03 22.73 5.52
N THR A 68 -25.71 22.65 5.42
CA THR A 68 -24.94 21.48 5.84
C THR A 68 -25.04 21.28 7.35
N LEU A 69 -24.98 22.34 8.16
CA LEU A 69 -25.15 22.26 9.60
C LEU A 69 -26.57 21.80 9.99
N LYS A 70 -27.61 22.25 9.28
CA LYS A 70 -28.98 21.73 9.47
C LYS A 70 -29.06 20.25 9.16
N TYR A 71 -28.46 19.82 8.05
CA TYR A 71 -28.42 18.40 7.68
C TYR A 71 -27.67 17.55 8.71
N VAL A 72 -26.53 18.03 9.23
CA VAL A 72 -25.78 17.37 10.30
C VAL A 72 -26.62 17.22 11.57
N LYS A 73 -27.32 18.29 12.00
CA LYS A 73 -28.23 18.23 13.15
C LYS A 73 -29.35 17.20 12.96
N GLN A 74 -30.00 17.20 11.78
CA GLN A 74 -31.03 16.22 11.45
C GLN A 74 -30.50 14.78 11.45
N ALA A 75 -29.28 14.57 10.95
CA ALA A 75 -28.64 13.25 10.96
C ALA A 75 -28.35 12.77 12.38
N ILE A 76 -27.92 13.66 13.27
CA ILE A 76 -27.69 13.35 14.69
C ILE A 76 -29.01 13.05 15.41
N GLU A 77 -30.05 13.86 15.19
CA GLU A 77 -31.39 13.64 15.76
C GLU A 77 -31.97 12.28 15.34
N LYS A 78 -31.94 11.97 14.04
CA LYS A 78 -32.38 10.67 13.52
C LYS A 78 -31.61 9.50 14.13
N SER A 79 -30.33 9.70 14.43
CA SER A 79 -29.50 8.67 15.06
C SER A 79 -29.85 8.48 16.53
N LYS A 80 -30.19 9.55 17.26
CA LYS A 80 -30.73 9.47 18.62
C LYS A 80 -32.07 8.73 18.65
N ASP A 81 -32.99 9.05 17.74
CA ASP A 81 -34.27 8.36 17.62
C ASP A 81 -34.08 6.85 17.38
N SER A 82 -33.12 6.50 16.52
CA SER A 82 -32.77 5.10 16.24
C SER A 82 -32.21 4.38 17.47
N VAL A 83 -31.41 5.07 18.30
CA VAL A 83 -30.91 4.52 19.57
C VAL A 83 -32.05 4.32 20.56
N ASP A 84 -32.99 5.27 20.66
CA ASP A 84 -34.15 5.15 21.53
C ASP A 84 -35.07 4.00 21.10
N GLU A 85 -35.22 3.74 19.80
CA GLU A 85 -35.91 2.56 19.30
C GLU A 85 -35.22 1.26 19.72
N ILE A 86 -33.89 1.19 19.65
CA ILE A 86 -33.12 0.02 20.10
C ILE A 86 -33.28 -0.18 21.62
N ILE A 87 -33.28 0.90 22.40
CA ILE A 87 -33.53 0.86 23.84
C ILE A 87 -34.94 0.31 24.13
N ARG A 88 -35.98 0.79 23.43
CA ARG A 88 -37.36 0.28 23.58
C ARG A 88 -37.47 -1.20 23.19
N LYS A 89 -36.82 -1.62 22.10
CA LYS A 89 -36.78 -3.03 21.68
C LYS A 89 -36.12 -3.91 22.74
N ALA A 90 -35.02 -3.44 23.34
CA ALA A 90 -34.34 -4.15 24.42
C ALA A 90 -35.22 -4.26 25.67
N GLN A 91 -35.90 -3.17 26.08
CA GLN A 91 -36.82 -3.17 27.23
C GLN A 91 -38.01 -4.11 27.03
N ASN A 92 -38.50 -4.23 25.79
CA ASN A 92 -39.60 -5.12 25.43
C ASN A 92 -39.16 -6.56 25.12
N ASN A 93 -37.88 -6.92 25.34
CA ASN A 93 -37.30 -8.22 25.01
C ASN A 93 -37.47 -8.65 23.53
N MET A 94 -37.55 -7.68 22.61
CA MET A 94 -37.67 -7.89 21.16
C MET A 94 -36.33 -7.72 20.41
N LEU A 95 -35.21 -7.70 21.13
CA LEU A 95 -33.88 -7.52 20.55
C LEU A 95 -33.27 -8.88 20.18
N ASP A 96 -32.88 -9.06 18.92
CA ASP A 96 -32.19 -10.27 18.49
C ASP A 96 -30.73 -10.29 18.95
N ARG A 97 -30.30 -11.45 19.42
CA ARG A 97 -28.91 -11.70 19.85
C ARG A 97 -28.02 -11.97 18.65
N LEU A 98 -26.90 -11.27 18.57
CA LEU A 98 -25.88 -11.55 17.56
C LEU A 98 -25.11 -12.84 17.91
N PRO A 99 -24.63 -13.61 16.92
CA PRO A 99 -23.92 -14.85 17.16
C PRO A 99 -22.63 -14.60 17.96
N GLY A 100 -22.42 -15.40 19.02
CA GLY A 100 -21.22 -15.30 19.88
C GLY A 100 -21.22 -14.14 20.87
N MET A 101 -22.32 -13.36 20.98
CA MET A 101 -22.41 -12.22 21.90
C MET A 101 -23.53 -12.43 22.94
N THR A 102 -23.38 -11.84 24.12
CA THR A 102 -24.49 -11.72 25.09
C THR A 102 -25.54 -10.72 24.59
N MET A 103 -26.72 -10.72 25.21
CA MET A 103 -27.78 -9.73 24.88
C MET A 103 -27.30 -8.29 25.09
N LYS A 104 -26.57 -8.05 26.19
CA LYS A 104 -26.03 -6.72 26.51
C LYS A 104 -24.95 -6.28 25.53
N GLU A 105 -24.04 -7.19 25.16
CA GLU A 105 -23.03 -6.88 24.14
C GLU A 105 -23.64 -6.67 22.76
N SER A 106 -24.67 -7.44 22.41
CA SER A 106 -25.41 -7.25 21.15
C SER A 106 -26.06 -5.86 21.11
N PHE A 107 -26.69 -5.44 22.22
CA PHE A 107 -27.25 -4.10 22.37
C PHE A 107 -26.17 -3.01 22.23
N GLU A 108 -25.08 -3.10 22.99
CA GLU A 108 -23.99 -2.11 22.97
C GLU A 108 -23.33 -2.02 21.58
N SER A 109 -23.15 -3.16 20.90
CA SER A 109 -22.59 -3.22 19.55
C SER A 109 -23.50 -2.51 18.52
N GLN A 110 -24.81 -2.78 18.56
CA GLN A 110 -25.78 -2.12 17.67
C GLN A 110 -25.83 -0.61 17.91
N VAL A 111 -25.85 -0.17 19.16
CA VAL A 111 -25.86 1.26 19.51
C VAL A 111 -24.57 1.95 19.05
N ASN A 112 -23.40 1.36 19.31
CA ASN A 112 -22.13 1.89 18.84
C ASN A 112 -22.07 2.00 17.32
N TYR A 113 -22.61 1.01 16.59
CA TYR A 113 -22.67 1.06 15.14
C TYR A 113 -23.52 2.24 14.64
N VAL A 114 -24.71 2.46 15.21
CA VAL A 114 -25.58 3.58 14.83
C VAL A 114 -24.91 4.93 15.10
N LEU A 115 -24.28 5.10 16.27
CA LEU A 115 -23.62 6.35 16.65
C LEU A 115 -22.36 6.64 15.82
N ASN A 116 -21.57 5.62 15.48
CA ASN A 116 -20.43 5.77 14.57
C ASN A 116 -20.88 6.10 13.14
N LYS A 117 -21.95 5.45 12.66
CA LYS A 117 -22.55 5.77 11.35
C LYS A 117 -23.02 7.23 11.29
N ALA A 118 -23.61 7.74 12.36
CA ALA A 118 -24.02 9.15 12.46
C ALA A 118 -22.83 10.10 12.25
N ARG A 119 -21.72 9.84 12.94
CA ARG A 119 -20.48 10.63 12.80
C ARG A 119 -19.93 10.59 11.37
N ASP A 120 -19.92 9.41 10.74
CA ASP A 120 -19.32 9.24 9.41
C ASP A 120 -20.18 9.92 8.31
N VAL A 121 -21.51 9.87 8.44
CA VAL A 121 -22.45 10.60 7.56
C VAL A 121 -22.26 12.11 7.70
N SER A 122 -22.20 12.61 8.95
CA SER A 122 -21.98 14.02 9.25
C SER A 122 -20.61 14.53 8.76
N GLY A 123 -19.58 13.69 8.81
CA GLY A 123 -18.25 14.02 8.27
C GLY A 123 -18.24 14.10 6.75
N THR A 124 -18.87 13.13 6.09
CA THR A 124 -18.92 13.06 4.61
C THR A 124 -19.71 14.22 4.01
N SER A 125 -20.82 14.62 4.62
CA SER A 125 -21.61 15.78 4.16
C SER A 125 -20.82 17.08 4.30
N THR A 126 -20.13 17.25 5.42
CA THR A 126 -19.27 18.41 5.70
C THR A 126 -18.13 18.51 4.69
N GLN A 127 -17.44 17.40 4.40
CA GLN A 127 -16.35 17.38 3.42
C GLN A 127 -16.79 17.80 2.01
N LYS A 128 -18.00 17.41 1.60
CA LYS A 128 -18.56 17.77 0.29
C LYS A 128 -18.93 19.25 0.20
N SER A 129 -19.41 19.81 1.31
CA SER A 129 -19.80 21.23 1.42
C SER A 129 -18.60 22.17 1.45
N LEU A 130 -17.48 21.77 2.05
CA LEU A 130 -16.28 22.63 2.08
C LEU A 130 -15.76 22.95 0.67
N ASN A 131 -15.57 24.24 0.41
CA ASN A 131 -15.02 24.75 -0.84
C ASN A 131 -13.65 24.12 -1.15
N LYS A 132 -13.31 23.99 -2.44
CA LYS A 132 -11.97 23.55 -2.88
C LYS A 132 -10.86 24.48 -2.40
N CYS A 133 -11.15 25.78 -2.26
CA CYS A 133 -10.21 26.78 -1.76
C CYS A 133 -10.05 26.79 -0.22
N ASN A 134 -10.71 25.89 0.50
CA ASN A 134 -10.59 25.81 1.96
C ASN A 134 -9.21 25.29 2.36
N ASN A 135 -8.53 25.99 3.25
CA ASN A 135 -7.13 25.69 3.60
C ASN A 135 -7.01 24.40 4.43
N MET A 136 -7.98 24.12 5.30
CA MET A 136 -8.03 22.87 6.06
C MET A 136 -8.17 21.66 5.12
N LYS A 137 -9.04 21.79 4.10
CA LYS A 137 -9.23 20.77 3.07
C LYS A 137 -7.97 20.58 2.22
N ALA A 138 -7.27 21.66 1.86
CA ALA A 138 -6.02 21.60 1.10
C ALA A 138 -4.90 20.86 1.85
N MET A 139 -4.78 21.03 3.17
CA MET A 139 -3.80 20.28 3.99
C MET A 139 -4.09 18.77 4.01
N VAL A 140 -5.37 18.40 4.15
CA VAL A 140 -5.77 16.99 4.16
C VAL A 140 -5.61 16.35 2.78
N LEU A 141 -5.98 17.06 1.70
CA LEU A 141 -5.83 16.57 0.33
C LEU A 141 -4.36 16.41 -0.10
N SER A 142 -3.49 17.34 0.30
CA SER A 142 -2.05 17.22 0.07
C SER A 142 -1.39 16.10 0.90
N GLY A 143 -2.05 15.68 2.00
CA GLY A 143 -1.51 14.73 2.95
C GLY A 143 -0.45 15.32 3.89
N SER A 144 -0.32 16.64 3.95
CA SER A 144 0.66 17.33 4.79
C SER A 144 0.35 17.20 6.28
N LYS A 145 -0.90 17.49 6.68
CA LYS A 145 -1.36 17.32 8.06
C LYS A 145 -2.87 17.18 8.15
N GLY A 146 -3.30 16.31 9.07
CA GLY A 146 -4.70 16.05 9.35
C GLY A 146 -5.32 14.98 8.44
N SER A 147 -6.53 14.60 8.79
CA SER A 147 -7.35 13.59 8.11
C SER A 147 -8.80 14.07 8.00
N PHE A 148 -9.62 13.34 7.24
CA PHE A 148 -11.05 13.63 7.14
C PHE A 148 -11.77 13.55 8.48
N ILE A 149 -11.29 12.71 9.42
CA ILE A 149 -11.83 12.63 10.77
C ILE A 149 -11.62 13.96 11.51
N ASN A 150 -10.47 14.61 11.36
CA ASN A 150 -10.20 15.90 12.01
C ASN A 150 -11.14 16.99 11.52
N ILE A 151 -11.43 17.04 10.21
CA ILE A 151 -12.41 17.98 9.64
C ILE A 151 -13.79 17.71 10.24
N SER A 152 -14.21 16.44 10.29
CA SER A 152 -15.50 16.05 10.84
C SER A 152 -15.66 16.46 12.31
N GLN A 153 -14.64 16.24 13.14
CA GLN A 153 -14.70 16.54 14.57
C GLN A 153 -14.66 18.05 14.89
N VAL A 154 -13.92 18.82 14.09
CA VAL A 154 -13.84 20.28 14.27
C VAL A 154 -15.12 20.97 13.84
N THR A 155 -15.73 20.54 12.73
CA THR A 155 -16.86 21.23 12.12
C THR A 155 -18.22 20.61 12.46
N ALA A 156 -18.34 19.28 12.44
CA ALA A 156 -19.63 18.58 12.51
C ALA A 156 -19.98 18.02 13.90
N CYS A 157 -19.31 16.95 14.34
CA CYS A 157 -19.50 16.36 15.67
C CYS A 157 -18.26 15.55 16.07
N VAL A 158 -17.92 15.56 17.36
CA VAL A 158 -16.76 14.80 17.86
C VAL A 158 -17.03 13.28 17.86
N GLY A 159 -18.25 12.88 18.21
CA GLY A 159 -18.73 11.49 18.19
C GLY A 159 -18.59 10.75 19.52
N GLN A 160 -18.81 9.43 19.47
CA GLN A 160 -18.81 8.55 20.64
C GLN A 160 -17.43 8.45 21.30
N GLN A 161 -17.37 8.69 22.61
CA GLN A 161 -16.18 8.45 23.43
C GLN A 161 -16.21 7.03 24.00
N ASN A 162 -15.10 6.32 23.86
CA ASN A 162 -14.95 4.96 24.37
C ASN A 162 -13.86 4.92 25.44
N VAL A 163 -14.03 4.01 26.39
CA VAL A 163 -13.04 3.63 27.40
C VAL A 163 -12.96 2.10 27.39
N GLU A 164 -11.77 1.54 27.23
CA GLU A 164 -11.51 0.09 27.15
C GLU A 164 -12.36 -0.61 26.06
N GLY A 165 -12.53 0.06 24.92
CA GLY A 165 -13.32 -0.45 23.78
C GLY A 165 -14.84 -0.47 24.02
N LYS A 166 -15.33 0.07 25.14
CA LYS A 166 -16.76 0.16 25.48
C LYS A 166 -17.18 1.62 25.60
N ARG A 167 -18.49 1.89 25.49
CA ARG A 167 -19.04 3.21 25.88
C ARG A 167 -18.79 3.47 27.36
N ILE A 168 -18.75 4.74 27.76
CA ILE A 168 -18.44 5.17 29.13
C ILE A 168 -19.19 4.31 30.17
N PRO A 169 -18.48 3.57 31.05
CA PRO A 169 -19.10 2.67 32.00
C PRO A 169 -19.87 3.41 33.09
N PHE A 170 -20.77 2.71 33.79
CA PHE A 170 -21.44 3.27 34.96
C PHE A 170 -20.48 3.26 36.16
N GLY A 171 -19.82 4.40 36.39
CA GLY A 171 -18.92 4.58 37.54
C GLY A 171 -19.65 4.79 38.87
N PHE A 172 -20.88 5.27 38.85
CA PHE A 172 -21.76 5.38 40.02
C PHE A 172 -22.83 4.29 40.01
N ALA A 173 -23.61 4.17 41.09
CA ALA A 173 -24.69 3.19 41.21
C ALA A 173 -25.70 3.28 40.04
N TYR A 174 -25.47 2.45 39.02
CA TYR A 174 -26.23 2.35 37.77
C TYR A 174 -26.33 3.65 36.95
N ARG A 175 -25.32 4.54 37.01
CA ARG A 175 -25.28 5.76 36.19
C ARG A 175 -23.85 6.23 35.91
N THR A 176 -23.67 7.03 34.87
CA THR A 176 -22.35 7.57 34.47
C THR A 176 -21.96 8.80 35.28
N LEU A 177 -22.87 9.78 35.43
CA LEU A 177 -22.69 10.97 36.25
C LEU A 177 -23.88 11.18 37.21
N PRO A 178 -23.71 11.94 38.31
CA PRO A 178 -24.81 12.27 39.22
C PRO A 178 -25.96 13.04 38.57
N HIS A 179 -25.69 13.71 37.44
CA HIS A 179 -26.65 14.48 36.64
C HIS A 179 -27.61 13.61 35.85
N PHE A 180 -27.28 12.34 35.61
CA PHE A 180 -28.12 11.41 34.85
C PHE A 180 -28.98 10.53 35.77
N PRO A 181 -30.18 10.14 35.30
CA PRO A 181 -30.99 9.15 36.01
C PRO A 181 -30.31 7.78 36.00
N LYS A 182 -30.75 6.90 36.91
CA LYS A 182 -30.28 5.52 36.95
C LYS A 182 -30.74 4.76 35.70
N GLU A 183 -29.89 3.86 35.23
CA GLU A 183 -30.12 2.98 34.07
C GLU A 183 -30.36 3.71 32.75
N ASP A 184 -29.78 4.90 32.60
CA ASP A 184 -29.83 5.65 31.35
C ASP A 184 -28.78 5.15 30.34
N TYR A 185 -29.25 4.45 29.31
CA TYR A 185 -28.44 3.91 28.20
C TYR A 185 -28.41 4.80 26.95
N SER A 186 -28.97 6.01 27.02
CA SER A 186 -28.97 6.98 25.93
C SER A 186 -27.55 7.33 25.47
N GLY A 187 -27.42 7.83 24.24
CA GLY A 187 -26.13 8.29 23.71
C GLY A 187 -25.49 9.35 24.61
N LYS A 188 -26.28 10.34 25.07
CA LYS A 188 -25.79 11.45 25.91
C LYS A 188 -25.25 10.97 27.26
N SER A 189 -25.99 10.10 27.95
CA SER A 189 -25.54 9.54 29.24
C SER A 189 -24.26 8.71 29.10
N ARG A 190 -24.09 8.03 27.96
CA ARG A 190 -23.02 7.06 27.71
C ARG A 190 -21.86 7.62 26.87
N GLY A 191 -21.67 8.93 26.82
CA GLY A 191 -20.47 9.56 26.24
C GLY A 191 -20.51 9.87 24.74
N PHE A 192 -21.68 9.97 24.13
CA PHE A 192 -21.81 10.53 22.79
C PHE A 192 -21.70 12.05 22.83
N VAL A 193 -20.69 12.60 22.14
CA VAL A 193 -20.48 14.05 21.99
C VAL A 193 -21.11 14.50 20.68
N GLU A 194 -22.24 15.21 20.78
CA GLU A 194 -22.97 15.69 19.61
C GLU A 194 -22.37 16.97 19.03
N ASN A 195 -21.75 17.77 19.90
CA ASN A 195 -21.16 19.04 19.50
C ASN A 195 -19.81 18.85 18.79
N SER A 196 -19.44 19.86 18.00
CA SER A 196 -18.12 19.98 17.37
C SER A 196 -17.18 20.84 18.22
N TYR A 197 -15.87 20.78 17.96
CA TYR A 197 -14.94 21.68 18.64
C TYR A 197 -15.21 23.17 18.35
N LEU A 198 -15.78 23.48 17.18
CA LEU A 198 -16.23 24.84 16.85
C LEU A 198 -17.42 25.30 17.70
N SER A 199 -18.39 24.41 17.93
CA SER A 199 -19.60 24.71 18.71
C SER A 199 -19.31 24.76 20.23
N GLY A 200 -18.28 24.05 20.67
CA GLY A 200 -17.93 23.87 22.07
C GLY A 200 -18.68 22.69 22.70
N LEU A 201 -18.06 22.07 23.70
CA LEU A 201 -18.59 20.88 24.38
C LEU A 201 -19.38 21.29 25.63
N SER A 202 -20.45 20.56 25.94
CA SER A 202 -21.13 20.69 27.23
C SER A 202 -20.23 20.19 28.39
N PRO A 203 -20.50 20.55 29.66
CA PRO A 203 -19.72 20.06 30.78
C PRO A 203 -19.69 18.53 30.89
N GLU A 204 -20.79 17.84 30.57
CA GLU A 204 -20.84 16.37 30.59
C GLU A 204 -20.01 15.77 29.44
N GLU A 205 -20.16 16.33 28.22
CA GLU A 205 -19.39 15.93 27.05
C GLU A 205 -17.89 16.14 27.25
N PHE A 206 -17.50 17.29 27.82
CA PHE A 206 -16.11 17.61 28.12
C PHE A 206 -15.51 16.59 29.09
N PHE A 207 -16.25 16.20 30.14
CA PHE A 207 -15.77 15.22 31.11
C PHE A 207 -15.63 13.82 30.49
N PHE A 208 -16.59 13.38 29.67
CA PHE A 208 -16.48 12.11 28.94
C PHE A 208 -15.35 12.12 27.91
N HIS A 209 -15.15 13.25 27.22
CA HIS A 209 -14.03 13.42 26.29
C HIS A 209 -12.68 13.39 27.02
N ALA A 210 -12.58 14.01 28.20
CA ALA A 210 -11.40 13.93 29.04
C ALA A 210 -11.11 12.49 29.53
N MET A 211 -12.13 11.69 29.82
CA MET A 211 -11.96 10.26 30.15
C MET A 211 -11.33 9.49 29.00
N GLY A 212 -11.88 9.61 27.78
CA GLY A 212 -11.33 8.95 26.60
C GLY A 212 -9.91 9.46 26.25
N GLY A 213 -9.69 10.77 26.35
CA GLY A 213 -8.36 11.35 26.15
C GLY A 213 -7.32 10.87 27.18
N ARG A 214 -7.74 10.66 28.44
CA ARG A 214 -6.87 10.14 29.50
C ARG A 214 -6.42 8.70 29.22
N GLU A 215 -7.30 7.85 28.71
CA GLU A 215 -6.93 6.49 28.29
C GLU A 215 -5.81 6.54 27.25
N GLY A 216 -5.97 7.34 26.18
CA GLY A 216 -4.93 7.48 25.16
C GLY A 216 -3.58 7.98 25.69
N LEU A 217 -3.59 8.93 26.64
CA LEU A 217 -2.37 9.41 27.29
C LEU A 217 -1.70 8.32 28.15
N ILE A 218 -2.48 7.53 28.88
CA ILE A 218 -1.98 6.43 29.70
C ILE A 218 -1.42 5.33 28.80
N ASP A 219 -2.15 4.94 27.77
CA ASP A 219 -1.76 3.92 26.79
C ASP A 219 -0.45 4.30 26.09
N THR A 220 -0.30 5.56 25.69
CA THR A 220 0.97 6.08 25.13
C THR A 220 2.14 5.89 26.10
N ALA A 221 1.93 6.18 27.40
CA ALA A 221 2.98 6.03 28.40
C ALA A 221 3.36 4.56 28.63
N ILE A 222 2.38 3.65 28.68
CA ILE A 222 2.61 2.20 28.86
C ILE A 222 3.32 1.64 27.63
N LYS A 223 2.80 1.91 26.42
CA LYS A 223 3.37 1.43 25.16
C LYS A 223 4.81 1.89 24.97
N THR A 224 5.13 3.12 25.35
CA THR A 224 6.52 3.62 25.27
C THR A 224 7.48 2.76 26.09
N ALA A 225 7.09 2.37 27.31
CA ALA A 225 7.92 1.53 28.17
C ALA A 225 8.04 0.09 27.64
N GLU A 226 6.92 -0.52 27.24
CA GLU A 226 6.90 -1.91 26.77
C GLU A 226 7.62 -2.09 25.43
N THR A 227 7.32 -1.23 24.44
CA THR A 227 7.91 -1.30 23.10
C THR A 227 9.42 -1.05 23.14
N GLY A 228 9.90 -0.12 23.97
CA GLY A 228 11.32 0.11 24.19
C GLY A 228 12.04 -1.11 24.79
N TYR A 229 11.39 -1.81 25.73
CA TYR A 229 11.95 -3.03 26.30
C TYR A 229 11.96 -4.19 25.29
N ILE A 230 10.90 -4.35 24.49
CA ILE A 230 10.83 -5.32 23.38
C ILE A 230 11.95 -5.06 22.38
N GLN A 231 12.11 -3.81 21.96
CA GLN A 231 13.18 -3.38 21.03
C GLN A 231 14.57 -3.78 21.57
N ARG A 232 14.85 -3.48 22.84
CA ARG A 232 16.13 -3.87 23.47
C ARG A 232 16.32 -5.38 23.47
N ARG A 233 15.28 -6.15 23.77
CA ARG A 233 15.34 -7.63 23.78
C ARG A 233 15.60 -8.19 22.39
N LEU A 234 14.95 -7.67 21.36
CA LEU A 234 15.17 -8.07 19.97
C LEU A 234 16.60 -7.80 19.53
N VAL A 235 17.11 -6.58 19.80
CA VAL A 235 18.49 -6.22 19.48
C VAL A 235 19.47 -7.15 20.20
N LYS A 236 19.30 -7.36 21.51
CA LYS A 236 20.20 -8.22 22.28
C LYS A 236 20.16 -9.69 21.90
N ALA A 237 19.04 -10.18 21.37
CA ALA A 237 18.90 -11.56 20.91
C ALA A 237 19.51 -11.78 19.52
N MET A 238 19.63 -10.73 18.70
CA MET A 238 20.04 -10.85 17.29
C MET A 238 21.32 -10.06 16.97
N GLU A 239 21.99 -9.46 17.95
CA GLU A 239 23.16 -8.59 17.69
C GLU A 239 24.37 -9.31 17.08
N ASP A 240 24.42 -10.64 17.16
CA ASP A 240 25.52 -11.45 16.65
C ASP A 240 25.30 -12.00 15.23
N ALA A 241 24.09 -11.85 14.67
CA ALA A 241 23.77 -12.35 13.34
C ALA A 241 24.35 -11.45 12.24
N THR A 242 25.28 -12.02 11.47
CA THR A 242 26.05 -11.32 10.44
C THR A 242 26.10 -12.12 9.14
N VAL A 243 26.12 -11.43 8.00
CA VAL A 243 26.31 -12.06 6.69
C VAL A 243 27.78 -12.40 6.48
N ARG A 244 28.07 -13.65 6.12
CA ARG A 244 29.44 -14.12 5.85
C ARG A 244 29.73 -14.11 4.34
N LEU A 245 31.00 -14.33 3.98
CA LEU A 245 31.48 -14.31 2.59
C LEU A 245 30.80 -15.35 1.68
N ASP A 246 30.22 -16.39 2.25
CA ASP A 246 29.45 -17.41 1.53
C ASP A 246 27.97 -17.02 1.32
N GLY A 247 27.55 -15.83 1.76
CA GLY A 247 26.16 -15.36 1.70
C GLY A 247 25.26 -15.89 2.82
N SER A 248 25.80 -16.77 3.69
CA SER A 248 25.06 -17.31 4.84
C SER A 248 25.02 -16.32 6.00
N VAL A 249 23.95 -16.38 6.79
CA VAL A 249 23.82 -15.61 8.02
C VAL A 249 24.25 -16.49 9.18
N ARG A 250 25.26 -16.06 9.93
CA ARG A 250 25.81 -16.81 11.07
C ARG A 250 25.89 -15.98 12.33
N GLY A 251 25.71 -16.64 13.47
CA GLY A 251 25.93 -16.05 14.80
C GLY A 251 27.41 -15.97 15.18
N ALA A 252 27.69 -15.47 16.38
CA ALA A 252 29.07 -15.31 16.89
C ALA A 252 29.80 -16.64 17.08
N THR A 253 29.07 -17.72 17.41
CA THR A 253 29.63 -19.07 17.60
C THR A 253 29.90 -19.82 16.29
N GLY A 254 29.52 -19.24 15.15
CA GLY A 254 29.61 -19.90 13.83
C GLY A 254 28.40 -20.76 13.46
N ASN A 255 27.38 -20.81 14.32
CA ASN A 255 26.09 -21.46 14.01
C ASN A 255 25.42 -20.74 12.82
N VAL A 256 24.90 -21.52 11.87
CA VAL A 256 24.20 -21.00 10.69
C VAL A 256 22.73 -20.76 11.06
N TYR A 257 22.25 -19.54 10.88
CA TYR A 257 20.84 -19.18 11.01
C TYR A 257 20.10 -19.32 9.68
N GLN A 258 20.69 -18.83 8.59
CA GLN A 258 20.17 -18.93 7.23
C GLN A 258 21.30 -19.28 6.27
N TYR A 259 21.03 -20.16 5.31
CA TYR A 259 22.02 -20.53 4.28
C TYR A 259 22.25 -19.41 3.25
N LEU A 260 21.22 -18.60 3.01
CA LEU A 260 21.25 -17.40 2.19
C LEU A 260 20.45 -16.31 2.91
N TYR A 261 21.00 -15.11 3.02
CA TYR A 261 20.30 -13.98 3.65
C TYR A 261 18.93 -13.76 3.01
N GLY A 262 17.87 -13.71 3.81
CA GLY A 262 16.52 -13.43 3.31
C GLY A 262 15.95 -14.49 2.36
N GLU A 263 16.58 -15.66 2.26
CA GLU A 263 16.29 -16.72 1.27
C GLU A 263 16.47 -16.29 -0.21
N ASP A 264 16.90 -15.05 -0.46
CA ASP A 264 17.08 -14.48 -1.81
C ASP A 264 18.47 -13.84 -2.04
N GLY A 265 19.19 -13.48 -0.98
CA GLY A 265 20.52 -12.89 -1.00
C GLY A 265 20.55 -11.39 -1.32
N PHE A 266 19.39 -10.72 -1.32
CA PHE A 266 19.28 -9.31 -1.70
C PHE A 266 19.13 -8.39 -0.49
N ASP A 267 19.65 -7.18 -0.61
CA ASP A 267 19.43 -6.12 0.36
C ASP A 267 18.03 -5.51 0.18
N ALA A 268 17.30 -5.45 1.28
CA ALA A 268 15.93 -4.96 1.36
C ALA A 268 15.78 -3.51 0.86
N THR A 269 16.83 -2.69 0.92
CA THR A 269 16.76 -1.28 0.48
C THR A 269 16.54 -1.13 -1.02
N PHE A 270 16.93 -2.11 -1.83
CA PHE A 270 16.80 -2.07 -3.28
C PHE A 270 15.54 -2.78 -3.80
N LEU A 271 14.80 -3.45 -2.93
CA LEU A 271 13.65 -4.26 -3.34
C LEU A 271 12.42 -3.38 -3.63
N GLU A 272 11.81 -3.61 -4.79
CA GLU A 272 10.58 -2.96 -5.22
C GLU A 272 9.45 -3.98 -5.40
N MET A 273 8.25 -3.66 -4.91
CA MET A 273 7.07 -4.50 -5.11
C MET A 273 6.63 -4.48 -6.57
N GLN A 274 6.59 -5.66 -7.18
CA GLN A 274 6.19 -5.90 -8.56
C GLN A 274 5.10 -6.97 -8.60
N LYS A 275 4.20 -6.85 -9.57
CA LYS A 275 3.11 -7.80 -9.77
C LYS A 275 3.32 -8.52 -11.09
N VAL A 276 3.09 -9.82 -11.07
CA VAL A 276 2.99 -10.63 -12.29
C VAL A 276 1.58 -10.47 -12.84
N ASN A 277 1.46 -10.04 -14.09
CA ASN A 277 0.15 -9.96 -14.76
C ASN A 277 -0.27 -11.36 -15.20
N THR A 278 -1.33 -11.88 -14.60
CA THR A 278 -1.86 -13.23 -14.89
C THR A 278 -3.11 -13.22 -15.76
N THR A 279 -3.67 -12.06 -16.08
CA THR A 279 -4.84 -11.92 -16.94
C THR A 279 -4.47 -12.17 -18.40
N ASN A 280 -5.23 -13.02 -19.11
CA ASN A 280 -4.98 -13.40 -20.50
C ASN A 280 -3.56 -13.94 -20.73
N PHE A 281 -3.05 -14.75 -19.81
CA PHE A 281 -1.66 -15.22 -19.80
C PHE A 281 -1.27 -15.97 -21.08
N LYS A 282 -2.21 -16.75 -21.64
CA LYS A 282 -2.00 -17.43 -22.91
C LYS A 282 -1.82 -16.42 -24.05
N GLU A 283 -2.67 -15.40 -24.13
CA GLU A 283 -2.58 -14.39 -25.19
C GLU A 283 -1.27 -13.59 -25.14
N THR A 284 -0.73 -13.33 -23.96
CA THR A 284 0.48 -12.50 -23.79
C THR A 284 1.78 -13.27 -24.00
N HIS A 285 1.84 -14.56 -23.63
CA HIS A 285 3.09 -15.33 -23.65
C HIS A 285 3.14 -16.41 -24.72
N PHE A 286 1.99 -16.92 -25.19
CA PHE A 286 1.96 -17.97 -26.19
C PHE A 286 2.16 -17.44 -27.62
N VAL A 287 3.05 -18.08 -28.35
CA VAL A 287 3.36 -17.79 -29.77
C VAL A 287 3.02 -19.02 -30.61
N ASP A 288 2.06 -18.86 -31.51
CA ASP A 288 1.74 -19.85 -32.54
C ASP A 288 2.33 -19.37 -33.88
N MET A 289 3.34 -20.08 -34.40
CA MET A 289 3.97 -19.71 -35.68
C MET A 289 3.28 -20.31 -36.91
N PHE A 290 2.37 -21.28 -36.73
CA PHE A 290 1.76 -22.02 -37.85
C PHE A 290 0.37 -21.50 -38.24
N SER A 291 -0.35 -20.87 -37.31
CA SER A 291 -1.68 -20.33 -37.57
C SER A 291 -1.67 -18.84 -37.90
N THR A 292 -1.74 -18.47 -39.18
CA THR A 292 -1.74 -17.06 -39.63
C THR A 292 -2.97 -16.25 -39.19
N GLU A 293 -4.08 -16.91 -38.84
CA GLU A 293 -5.34 -16.26 -38.46
C GLU A 293 -5.60 -16.25 -36.94
N SER A 294 -4.76 -16.93 -36.15
CA SER A 294 -4.92 -16.95 -34.70
C SER A 294 -4.55 -15.61 -34.05
N THR A 295 -5.18 -15.31 -32.92
CA THR A 295 -4.77 -14.21 -32.03
C THR A 295 -3.37 -14.42 -31.42
N TYR A 296 -2.82 -15.63 -31.54
CA TYR A 296 -1.54 -16.02 -30.95
C TYR A 296 -0.35 -15.82 -31.89
N ALA A 297 -0.59 -15.60 -33.18
CA ALA A 297 0.45 -15.43 -34.18
C ALA A 297 1.02 -14.01 -34.22
N VAL A 298 2.31 -13.93 -34.52
CA VAL A 298 3.02 -12.67 -34.74
C VAL A 298 2.73 -12.17 -36.15
N LYS A 299 2.17 -10.96 -36.26
CA LYS A 299 1.84 -10.34 -37.55
C LYS A 299 3.09 -9.80 -38.24
N LYS A 300 3.13 -9.91 -39.56
CA LYS A 300 4.25 -9.46 -40.41
C LYS A 300 4.60 -7.98 -40.21
N ASP A 301 3.60 -7.12 -40.02
CA ASP A 301 3.80 -5.67 -39.91
C ASP A 301 4.48 -5.22 -38.60
N VAL A 302 4.66 -6.15 -37.65
CA VAL A 302 5.11 -5.85 -36.28
C VAL A 302 6.60 -6.20 -36.08
N VAL A 303 7.14 -7.09 -36.91
CA VAL A 303 8.50 -7.62 -36.80
C VAL A 303 9.27 -7.42 -38.11
N SER A 304 10.60 -7.48 -38.05
CA SER A 304 11.42 -7.39 -39.26
C SER A 304 11.16 -8.58 -40.20
N ASP A 305 11.30 -8.36 -41.52
CA ASP A 305 11.08 -9.40 -42.54
C ASP A 305 11.97 -10.63 -42.34
N GLN A 306 13.15 -10.45 -41.75
CA GLN A 306 14.07 -11.55 -41.44
C GLN A 306 13.53 -12.41 -40.30
N ILE A 307 13.05 -11.79 -39.22
CA ILE A 307 12.48 -12.49 -38.08
C ILE A 307 11.15 -13.15 -38.47
N TYR A 308 10.33 -12.48 -39.28
CA TYR A 308 9.08 -13.08 -39.75
C TYR A 308 9.32 -14.37 -40.54
N LYS A 309 10.31 -14.36 -41.45
CA LYS A 309 10.71 -15.57 -42.19
C LYS A 309 11.20 -16.67 -41.26
N LEU A 310 11.98 -16.31 -40.24
CA LEU A 310 12.48 -17.26 -39.24
C LEU A 310 11.31 -17.90 -38.45
N LEU A 311 10.36 -17.09 -38.00
CA LEU A 311 9.16 -17.58 -37.31
C LEU A 311 8.34 -18.55 -38.20
N CYS A 312 8.17 -18.24 -39.49
CA CYS A 312 7.36 -19.10 -40.37
C CYS A 312 8.06 -20.39 -40.87
N SER A 313 9.40 -20.45 -40.82
CA SER A 313 10.16 -21.55 -41.45
C SER A 313 10.74 -22.57 -40.47
N ASP A 314 10.97 -22.17 -39.22
CA ASP A 314 11.71 -22.98 -38.25
C ASP A 314 10.78 -23.75 -37.30
N ILE A 315 10.71 -25.07 -37.49
CA ILE A 315 9.91 -25.99 -36.66
C ILE A 315 10.56 -26.18 -35.28
N GLU A 316 11.90 -26.18 -35.19
CA GLU A 316 12.61 -26.36 -33.93
C GLU A 316 12.38 -25.18 -33.00
N LEU A 317 12.34 -23.96 -33.55
CA LEU A 317 11.98 -22.77 -32.79
C LEU A 317 10.58 -22.88 -32.18
N GLN A 318 9.60 -23.45 -32.89
CA GLN A 318 8.25 -23.63 -32.35
C GLN A 318 8.28 -24.53 -31.12
N LYS A 319 9.05 -25.62 -31.17
CA LYS A 319 9.20 -26.55 -30.06
C LYS A 319 9.77 -25.84 -28.82
N ILE A 320 10.82 -25.03 -29.00
CA ILE A 320 11.43 -24.27 -27.91
C ILE A 320 10.44 -23.25 -27.32
N LEU A 321 9.67 -22.56 -28.16
CA LEU A 321 8.65 -21.60 -27.69
C LEU A 321 7.52 -22.30 -26.91
N TYR A 322 7.11 -23.50 -27.33
CA TYR A 322 6.17 -24.33 -26.56
C TYR A 322 6.75 -24.73 -25.21
N ASP A 323 8.00 -25.22 -25.17
CA ASP A 323 8.68 -25.64 -23.95
C ASP A 323 8.82 -24.47 -22.95
N GLU A 324 9.15 -23.26 -23.44
CA GLU A 324 9.24 -22.06 -22.59
C GLU A 324 7.86 -21.64 -22.04
N TYR A 325 6.81 -21.67 -22.88
CA TYR A 325 5.46 -21.35 -22.42
C TYR A 325 4.96 -22.35 -21.36
N ASP A 326 5.18 -23.64 -21.59
CA ASP A 326 4.84 -24.72 -20.67
C ASP A 326 5.65 -24.61 -19.35
N TRP A 327 6.93 -24.21 -19.42
CA TRP A 327 7.71 -23.86 -18.24
C TRP A 327 7.07 -22.71 -17.46
N LEU A 328 6.76 -21.58 -18.12
CA LEU A 328 6.13 -20.42 -17.47
C LEU A 328 4.80 -20.80 -16.78
N VAL A 329 3.98 -21.58 -17.47
CA VAL A 329 2.69 -22.03 -16.94
C VAL A 329 2.86 -22.87 -15.68
N ARG A 330 3.79 -23.84 -15.65
CA ARG A 330 4.04 -24.69 -14.48
C ARG A 330 4.52 -23.91 -13.26
N HIS A 331 5.28 -22.85 -13.46
CA HIS A 331 5.87 -22.09 -12.35
C HIS A 331 4.95 -20.95 -11.86
N VAL A 332 4.00 -20.50 -12.68
CA VAL A 332 3.03 -19.45 -12.32
C VAL A 332 1.72 -20.05 -11.77
N PHE A 333 1.26 -21.19 -12.30
CA PHE A 333 -0.03 -21.81 -11.95
C PHE A 333 0.15 -23.19 -11.31
N ASP A 334 -0.51 -23.42 -10.17
CA ASP A 334 -0.48 -24.72 -9.47
C ASP A 334 -1.37 -25.77 -10.16
N SER A 335 -2.45 -25.32 -10.81
CA SER A 335 -3.35 -26.13 -11.61
C SER A 335 -3.61 -25.41 -12.93
N TYR A 336 -3.11 -25.97 -14.04
CA TYR A 336 -3.32 -25.41 -15.37
C TYR A 336 -4.30 -26.27 -16.17
N ASN A 337 -5.46 -25.69 -16.49
CA ASN A 337 -6.35 -26.23 -17.51
C ASN A 337 -6.28 -25.31 -18.76
N PRO A 338 -5.80 -25.82 -19.91
CA PRO A 338 -5.69 -25.03 -21.15
C PRO A 338 -7.03 -24.54 -21.72
N GLU A 339 -8.16 -25.13 -21.29
CA GLU A 339 -9.50 -24.88 -21.82
C GLU A 339 -10.35 -23.90 -20.98
N ASP A 340 -10.03 -23.72 -19.68
CA ASP A 340 -10.80 -22.86 -18.77
C ASP A 340 -9.89 -22.08 -17.82
N GLU A 341 -9.54 -20.84 -18.21
CA GLU A 341 -8.68 -19.94 -17.42
C GLU A 341 -9.28 -19.60 -16.03
N SER A 342 -10.59 -19.74 -15.84
CA SER A 342 -11.27 -19.38 -14.59
C SER A 342 -11.00 -20.35 -13.44
N GLN A 343 -10.57 -21.58 -13.76
CA GLN A 343 -10.24 -22.62 -12.78
C GLN A 343 -8.75 -22.62 -12.40
N ASN A 344 -7.93 -21.80 -13.05
CA ASN A 344 -6.49 -21.80 -12.81
C ASN A 344 -6.16 -21.14 -11.46
N VAL A 345 -5.65 -21.94 -10.53
CA VAL A 345 -5.21 -21.45 -9.23
C VAL A 345 -3.77 -20.93 -9.37
N VAL A 346 -3.63 -19.61 -9.42
CA VAL A 346 -2.34 -18.94 -9.26
C VAL A 346 -1.80 -19.26 -7.87
N ASN A 347 -0.52 -19.64 -7.81
CA ASN A 347 0.18 -19.90 -6.57
C ASN A 347 -0.03 -18.70 -5.61
N ARG A 348 -0.41 -18.95 -4.35
CA ARG A 348 -0.80 -17.87 -3.40
C ARG A 348 0.26 -16.77 -3.28
N LEU A 349 1.54 -17.11 -3.55
CA LEU A 349 2.68 -16.21 -3.57
C LEU A 349 2.60 -15.14 -4.70
N TYR A 350 2.20 -15.51 -5.92
CA TYR A 350 2.21 -14.59 -7.08
C TYR A 350 0.96 -13.70 -7.21
N ARG A 351 -0.12 -13.98 -6.45
CA ARG A 351 -1.29 -13.08 -6.41
C ARG A 351 -0.97 -11.74 -5.74
N ASN A 352 0.03 -11.74 -4.86
CA ASN A 352 0.47 -10.56 -4.15
C ASN A 352 1.63 -9.90 -4.89
N ALA A 353 1.84 -8.61 -4.65
CA ALA A 353 3.05 -7.96 -5.13
C ALA A 353 4.25 -8.58 -4.41
N LEU A 354 5.25 -9.02 -5.17
CA LEU A 354 6.48 -9.61 -4.68
C LEU A 354 7.59 -8.57 -4.76
N ALA A 355 8.48 -8.55 -3.77
CA ALA A 355 9.58 -7.60 -3.71
C ALA A 355 10.77 -8.15 -4.50
N PHE A 356 11.23 -7.40 -5.50
CA PHE A 356 12.35 -7.80 -6.35
C PHE A 356 13.31 -6.62 -6.59
N PRO A 357 14.62 -6.89 -6.78
CA PRO A 357 15.65 -5.84 -6.84
C PRO A 357 15.62 -4.97 -8.10
N CYS A 358 15.01 -5.46 -9.18
CA CYS A 358 14.99 -4.77 -10.47
C CYS A 358 13.56 -4.52 -10.92
N ASN A 359 13.15 -3.25 -11.03
CA ASN A 359 11.84 -2.89 -11.59
C ASN A 359 11.86 -3.05 -13.12
N LEU A 360 11.41 -4.22 -13.60
CA LEU A 360 11.51 -4.58 -15.01
C LEU A 360 10.67 -3.66 -15.90
N GLN A 361 9.47 -3.29 -15.45
CA GLN A 361 8.59 -2.39 -16.19
C GLN A 361 9.25 -1.03 -16.44
N ARG A 362 9.96 -0.50 -15.43
CA ARG A 362 10.67 0.78 -15.54
C ARG A 362 11.88 0.68 -16.46
N ILE A 363 12.68 -0.38 -16.33
CA ILE A 363 13.84 -0.62 -17.20
C ILE A 363 13.39 -0.71 -18.66
N ILE A 364 12.35 -1.50 -18.95
CA ILE A 364 11.80 -1.67 -20.29
C ILE A 364 11.27 -0.32 -20.83
N HIS A 365 10.55 0.45 -20.01
CA HIS A 365 10.04 1.75 -20.45
C HIS A 365 11.17 2.74 -20.78
N ASN A 366 12.25 2.74 -20.00
CA ASN A 366 13.44 3.53 -20.29
C ASN A 366 14.09 3.09 -21.61
N ALA A 367 14.18 1.79 -21.86
CA ALA A 367 14.71 1.24 -23.11
C ALA A 367 13.89 1.68 -24.33
N ILE A 368 12.55 1.59 -24.26
CA ILE A 368 11.65 2.01 -25.34
C ILE A 368 11.85 3.50 -25.68
N ASN A 369 12.06 4.34 -24.67
CA ASN A 369 12.27 5.78 -24.86
C ASN A 369 13.66 6.11 -25.42
N MET A 370 14.69 5.31 -25.11
CA MET A 370 16.06 5.51 -25.58
C MET A 370 16.30 4.92 -26.97
N PHE A 371 15.75 3.74 -27.22
CA PHE A 371 15.96 2.91 -28.42
C PHE A 371 14.62 2.64 -29.11
N TYR A 372 13.97 3.71 -29.56
CA TYR A 372 12.69 3.57 -30.25
C TYR A 372 12.89 2.84 -31.60
N SER A 373 12.18 1.73 -31.78
CA SER A 373 12.11 1.01 -33.05
C SER A 373 10.64 0.79 -33.46
N PRO A 374 10.31 0.95 -34.76
CA PRO A 374 8.95 0.72 -35.25
C PRO A 374 8.57 -0.78 -35.30
N VAL A 375 9.59 -1.65 -35.36
CA VAL A 375 9.46 -3.11 -35.48
C VAL A 375 10.36 -3.81 -34.46
N GLY A 376 9.92 -4.97 -33.96
CA GLY A 376 10.79 -5.84 -33.15
C GLY A 376 11.86 -6.48 -34.04
N ASP A 377 13.14 -6.22 -33.73
CA ASP A 377 14.29 -6.71 -34.48
C ASP A 377 15.28 -7.49 -33.61
N VAL A 378 14.76 -8.44 -32.82
CA VAL A 378 15.56 -9.32 -31.97
C VAL A 378 15.26 -10.77 -32.29
N SER A 379 16.30 -11.58 -32.50
CA SER A 379 16.13 -13.02 -32.74
C SER A 379 15.49 -13.72 -31.52
N PRO A 380 14.40 -14.49 -31.70
CA PRO A 380 13.79 -15.29 -30.63
C PRO A 380 14.77 -16.20 -29.90
N TYR A 381 15.73 -16.80 -30.62
CA TYR A 381 16.79 -17.62 -30.02
C TYR A 381 17.62 -16.83 -29.03
N PHE A 382 18.01 -15.61 -29.40
CA PHE A 382 18.83 -14.74 -28.56
C PHE A 382 18.07 -14.29 -27.30
N ILE A 383 16.77 -14.01 -27.42
CA ILE A 383 15.92 -13.67 -26.27
C ILE A 383 15.90 -14.83 -25.28
N LEU A 384 15.60 -16.04 -25.76
CA LEU A 384 15.46 -17.23 -24.92
C LEU A 384 16.79 -17.62 -24.25
N GLU A 385 17.91 -17.47 -24.97
CA GLU A 385 19.23 -17.72 -24.40
C GLU A 385 19.60 -16.69 -23.33
N ALA A 386 19.32 -15.40 -23.58
CA ALA A 386 19.65 -14.32 -22.65
C ALA A 386 18.80 -14.32 -21.37
N THR A 387 17.54 -14.76 -21.43
CA THR A 387 16.61 -14.73 -20.29
C THR A 387 16.68 -15.99 -19.42
N LYS A 388 17.25 -17.10 -19.91
CA LYS A 388 17.21 -18.40 -19.23
C LYS A 388 17.80 -18.35 -17.81
N ASP A 389 18.99 -17.80 -17.65
CA ASP A 389 19.73 -17.84 -16.37
C ASP A 389 20.00 -16.43 -15.79
N LEU A 390 19.24 -15.42 -16.21
CA LEU A 390 19.51 -14.03 -15.86
C LEU A 390 19.35 -13.73 -14.36
N GLY A 391 18.42 -14.40 -13.68
CA GLY A 391 18.19 -14.30 -12.23
C GLY A 391 19.05 -15.26 -11.40
N GLY A 392 19.93 -16.06 -12.03
CA GLY A 392 20.81 -17.00 -11.34
C GLY A 392 20.05 -18.07 -10.57
N THR A 393 20.38 -18.24 -9.28
CA THR A 393 19.81 -19.27 -8.40
C THR A 393 18.40 -18.97 -7.89
N ASN A 394 17.89 -17.76 -8.09
CA ASN A 394 16.57 -17.36 -7.61
C ASN A 394 15.50 -17.68 -8.67
N GLU A 395 14.77 -18.76 -8.44
CA GLU A 395 13.72 -19.23 -9.36
C GLU A 395 12.58 -18.23 -9.53
N LEU A 396 12.14 -17.56 -8.45
CA LEU A 396 11.08 -16.56 -8.49
C LEU A 396 11.47 -15.36 -9.36
N LEU A 397 12.73 -14.93 -9.26
CA LEU A 397 13.28 -13.85 -10.09
C LEU A 397 13.35 -14.27 -11.56
N ASN A 398 13.75 -15.51 -11.85
CA ASN A 398 13.75 -16.05 -13.21
C ASN A 398 12.34 -16.08 -13.80
N VAL A 399 11.32 -16.47 -13.03
CA VAL A 399 9.91 -16.42 -13.46
C VAL A 399 9.49 -14.99 -13.78
N LEU A 400 9.82 -14.01 -12.93
CA LEU A 400 9.50 -12.60 -13.18
C LEU A 400 10.19 -12.07 -14.44
N ILE A 401 11.48 -12.36 -14.60
CA ILE A 401 12.25 -11.91 -15.78
C ILE A 401 11.65 -12.51 -17.05
N ARG A 402 11.40 -13.82 -17.09
CA ARG A 402 10.90 -14.51 -18.29
C ARG A 402 9.45 -14.16 -18.63
N THR A 403 8.61 -13.86 -17.64
CA THR A 403 7.26 -13.34 -17.89
C THR A 403 7.30 -11.96 -18.53
N HIS A 404 8.09 -11.03 -18.00
CA HIS A 404 8.22 -9.69 -18.59
C HIS A 404 8.96 -9.69 -19.93
N LEU A 405 10.02 -10.46 -20.08
CA LEU A 405 10.86 -10.56 -21.28
C LEU A 405 10.45 -11.73 -22.20
N SER A 406 9.14 -12.04 -22.27
CA SER A 406 8.67 -13.06 -23.21
C SER A 406 8.94 -12.63 -24.66
N VAL A 407 9.21 -13.61 -25.53
CA VAL A 407 9.49 -13.36 -26.96
C VAL A 407 8.39 -12.52 -27.60
N LYS A 408 7.13 -12.84 -27.29
CA LYS A 408 5.97 -12.10 -27.79
C LYS A 408 5.95 -10.66 -27.29
N ASN A 409 6.19 -10.41 -26.01
CA ASN A 409 6.18 -9.06 -25.45
C ASN A 409 7.29 -8.18 -26.06
N ILE A 410 8.50 -8.72 -26.19
CA ILE A 410 9.64 -8.00 -26.77
C ILE A 410 9.38 -7.62 -28.22
N LEU A 411 8.88 -8.57 -29.02
CA LEU A 411 8.67 -8.35 -30.45
C LEU A 411 7.43 -7.49 -30.76
N THR A 412 6.33 -7.72 -30.04
CA THR A 412 5.02 -7.13 -30.41
C THR A 412 4.65 -5.90 -29.60
N VAL A 413 4.90 -5.92 -28.28
CA VAL A 413 4.48 -4.86 -27.37
C VAL A 413 5.57 -3.80 -27.23
N TYR A 414 6.79 -4.22 -26.92
CA TYR A 414 7.91 -3.31 -26.67
C TYR A 414 8.64 -2.90 -27.95
N LYS A 415 8.64 -3.78 -28.95
CA LYS A 415 9.27 -3.56 -30.26
C LYS A 415 10.73 -3.11 -30.12
N LEU A 416 11.50 -3.82 -29.31
CA LEU A 416 12.91 -3.49 -29.08
C LEU A 416 13.77 -3.87 -30.29
N ASP A 417 14.83 -3.10 -30.53
CA ASP A 417 15.94 -3.49 -31.40
C ASP A 417 16.99 -4.29 -30.62
N LEU A 418 18.00 -4.82 -31.32
CA LEU A 418 19.07 -5.60 -30.70
C LEU A 418 19.83 -4.79 -29.63
N ASN A 419 20.08 -3.51 -29.87
CA ASN A 419 20.81 -2.65 -28.93
C ASN A 419 19.98 -2.37 -27.66
N GLY A 420 18.70 -2.05 -27.83
CA GLY A 420 17.77 -1.84 -26.72
C GLY A 420 17.58 -3.09 -25.88
N PHE A 421 17.48 -4.27 -26.49
CA PHE A 421 17.40 -5.52 -25.74
C PHE A 421 18.70 -5.84 -24.99
N ASN A 422 19.87 -5.66 -25.61
CA ASN A 422 21.16 -5.82 -24.93
C ASN A 422 21.28 -4.86 -23.73
N TRP A 423 20.89 -3.60 -23.90
CA TRP A 423 20.88 -2.62 -22.83
C TRP A 423 19.96 -3.04 -21.66
N VAL A 424 18.77 -3.59 -21.95
CA VAL A 424 17.87 -4.12 -20.91
C VAL A 424 18.52 -5.27 -20.15
N VAL A 425 19.14 -6.22 -20.85
CA VAL A 425 19.81 -7.37 -20.23
C VAL A 425 20.97 -6.92 -19.35
N GLU A 426 21.79 -5.99 -19.82
CA GLU A 426 22.89 -5.40 -19.04
C GLU A 426 22.38 -4.64 -17.81
N ALA A 427 21.36 -3.78 -17.98
CA ALA A 427 20.75 -3.04 -16.89
C ALA A 427 20.17 -3.96 -15.80
N ILE A 428 19.55 -5.08 -16.18
CA ILE A 428 19.07 -6.09 -15.22
C ILE A 428 20.24 -6.73 -14.48
N LYS A 429 21.31 -7.13 -15.16
CA LYS A 429 22.51 -7.71 -14.54
C LYS A 429 23.14 -6.74 -13.54
N ASP A 430 23.31 -5.49 -13.92
CA ASP A 430 23.89 -4.45 -13.07
C ASP A 430 23.05 -4.25 -11.80
N LYS A 431 21.71 -4.19 -11.94
CA LYS A 431 20.79 -4.06 -10.79
C LYS A 431 20.81 -5.27 -9.86
N ILE A 432 20.85 -6.48 -10.42
CA ILE A 432 20.95 -7.71 -9.62
C ILE A 432 22.27 -7.75 -8.87
N MET A 433 23.37 -7.32 -9.48
CA MET A 433 24.67 -7.28 -8.81
C MET A 433 24.75 -6.20 -7.74
N SER A 434 24.20 -5.00 -8.00
CA SER A 434 24.23 -3.89 -7.04
C SER A 434 23.33 -4.10 -5.82
N SER A 435 22.29 -4.94 -5.96
CA SER A 435 21.31 -5.21 -4.90
C SER A 435 21.70 -6.36 -3.97
N ARG A 436 22.83 -7.04 -4.23
CA ARG A 436 23.30 -8.10 -3.33
C ARG A 436 23.67 -7.52 -1.98
N VAL A 437 23.34 -8.25 -0.93
CA VAL A 437 23.69 -7.85 0.44
C VAL A 437 25.22 -7.74 0.60
N ALA A 438 25.65 -6.71 1.31
CA ALA A 438 27.06 -6.52 1.63
C ALA A 438 27.54 -7.61 2.60
N HIS A 439 28.78 -8.06 2.40
CA HIS A 439 29.41 -8.99 3.33
C HIS A 439 29.70 -8.31 4.67
N ASN A 440 29.58 -9.06 5.76
CA ASN A 440 29.70 -8.59 7.14
C ASN A 440 28.66 -7.54 7.56
N GLU A 441 27.56 -7.43 6.82
CA GLU A 441 26.43 -6.60 7.22
C GLU A 441 25.80 -7.15 8.51
N MET A 442 25.49 -6.25 9.45
CA MET A 442 24.93 -6.58 10.77
C MET A 442 23.40 -6.77 10.68
N VAL A 443 23.00 -7.78 9.91
CA VAL A 443 21.60 -8.03 9.54
C VAL A 443 20.69 -8.32 10.73
N GLY A 444 21.22 -8.90 11.82
CA GLY A 444 20.42 -9.16 13.01
C GLY A 444 20.01 -7.89 13.76
N THR A 445 20.94 -6.93 13.93
CA THR A 445 20.59 -5.62 14.49
C THR A 445 19.63 -4.84 13.60
N LEU A 446 19.83 -4.92 12.28
CA LEU A 446 18.94 -4.29 11.30
C LEU A 446 17.53 -4.86 11.41
N ALA A 447 17.39 -6.19 11.40
CA ALA A 447 16.10 -6.87 11.55
C ALA A 447 15.42 -6.52 12.88
N ALA A 448 16.18 -6.48 13.99
CA ALA A 448 15.64 -6.11 15.29
C ALA A 448 15.03 -4.69 15.28
N GLN A 449 15.75 -3.72 14.71
CA GLN A 449 15.29 -2.34 14.58
C GLN A 449 14.09 -2.21 13.65
N SER A 450 14.12 -2.88 12.50
CA SER A 450 13.03 -2.87 11.52
C SER A 450 11.75 -3.51 12.03
N VAL A 451 11.82 -4.41 13.02
CA VAL A 451 10.64 -5.01 13.66
C VAL A 451 10.15 -4.17 14.83
N GLY A 452 11.04 -3.68 15.71
CA GLY A 452 10.60 -3.00 16.91
C GLY A 452 10.29 -1.52 16.74
N GLU A 453 10.82 -0.82 15.72
CA GLU A 453 10.41 0.57 15.44
C GLU A 453 8.92 0.65 15.05
N PRO A 454 8.38 -0.16 14.11
CA PRO A 454 6.95 -0.17 13.81
C PRO A 454 6.10 -0.57 15.01
N ALA A 455 6.62 -1.41 15.92
CA ALA A 455 5.92 -1.80 17.14
C ALA A 455 5.69 -0.61 18.09
N THR A 456 6.56 0.41 18.06
CA THR A 456 6.34 1.67 18.81
C THR A 456 5.18 2.50 18.25
N GLN A 457 4.82 2.28 16.98
CA GLN A 457 3.77 3.02 16.29
C GLN A 457 2.39 2.33 16.36
N MET A 458 2.30 1.11 16.89
CA MET A 458 1.03 0.39 17.05
C MET A 458 0.21 0.96 18.21
N THR A 459 -0.69 1.90 17.90
CA THR A 459 -1.69 2.45 18.82
C THR A 459 -2.99 1.69 18.78
#